data_AF-B2A7T7-F1
#
_entry.id   AF-B2A7T7-F1
#
_cell.length_a   1.000
_cell.length_b   1.000
_cell.length_c   1.000
_cell.angle_alpha   90.00
_cell.angle_beta   90.00
_cell.angle_gamma   90.00
#
_symmetry.space_group_name_H-M   'P 1'
#
loop_
_entity.id
_entity.type
_entity.pdbx_description
1 polymer ?
#
loop_
_entity_poly.entity_id
_entity_poly.type
_entity_poly.pdbx_seq_one_letter_code
_entity_poly.pdbx_strand_id
1 'polypeptide(L)'
;MRTFLLTWNPSKWDWDSLENNTIPEEKYGEIGEGFIHIHHIVPIKNKGGNYTLDPVRDLRPVCPNCHAMLHREDPPLKIDELKKQLENRSSWVLMSTLGSKKKTFWWKLKDDFTLCIYREFKNDIKANKEISVQELESLINYVKKQDWVDLANNVQKISEGMEKEGLGKFLYEKLNWQIAEAQLASHLGSIFTQAGIWEYNGQVRGIKFKHKTDDWKNKLQKLYTEQLDQNN
;
A
#
# COMPACT_ATOMS: atom_id res chain seq x y z
N MET A 1 29.55 -30.40 14.56
CA MET A 1 28.22 -29.77 14.50
C MET A 1 27.85 -29.69 13.02
N ARG A 2 26.84 -30.43 12.55
CA ARG A 2 26.49 -30.47 11.11
C ARG A 2 25.70 -29.20 10.79
N THR A 3 26.29 -28.31 10.00
CA THR A 3 25.61 -27.13 9.47
C THR A 3 24.66 -27.62 8.38
N PHE A 4 23.37 -27.71 8.68
CA PHE A 4 22.35 -27.93 7.66
C PHE A 4 22.13 -26.60 6.94
N LEU A 5 22.78 -26.42 5.78
CA LEU A 5 22.34 -25.43 4.80
C LEU A 5 20.99 -25.93 4.29
N LEU A 6 19.89 -25.35 4.77
CA LEU A 6 18.58 -25.60 4.19
C LEU A 6 18.50 -24.77 2.91
N THR A 7 18.94 -25.37 1.80
CA THR A 7 18.71 -24.84 0.47
C THR A 7 17.20 -24.88 0.17
N TRP A 8 16.72 -23.81 -0.43
CA TRP A 8 15.37 -23.58 -0.97
C TRP A 8 14.72 -24.84 -1.59
N ASN A 9 13.47 -25.16 -1.20
CA ASN A 9 12.65 -26.22 -1.80
C ASN A 9 11.26 -25.67 -2.17
N PRO A 10 11.05 -25.22 -3.42
CA PRO A 10 9.80 -24.62 -3.87
C PRO A 10 8.66 -25.64 -3.97
N SER A 11 8.97 -26.94 -4.11
CA SER A 11 7.96 -27.99 -4.27
C SER A 11 7.16 -28.27 -2.98
N LYS A 12 7.62 -27.75 -1.83
CA LYS A 12 6.96 -27.93 -0.53
C LYS A 12 6.48 -26.63 0.10
N TRP A 13 6.83 -25.49 -0.48
CA TRP A 13 6.73 -24.17 0.18
C TRP A 13 6.14 -23.17 -0.80
N ASP A 14 4.81 -23.07 -0.78
CA ASP A 14 4.04 -22.12 -1.58
C ASP A 14 4.06 -20.74 -0.88
N TRP A 15 4.97 -19.86 -1.31
CA TRP A 15 5.12 -18.50 -0.78
C TRP A 15 5.05 -17.51 -1.95
N ASP A 16 3.86 -16.97 -2.19
CA ASP A 16 3.51 -16.08 -3.31
C ASP A 16 4.30 -14.76 -3.44
N SER A 17 5.35 -14.49 -2.65
CA SER A 17 6.25 -13.35 -2.91
C SER A 17 7.59 -13.40 -2.16
N LEU A 18 8.50 -14.28 -2.60
CA LEU A 18 9.92 -14.23 -2.23
C LEU A 18 10.69 -13.10 -2.93
N GLU A 19 10.16 -12.56 -4.02
CA GLU A 19 10.85 -11.57 -4.87
C GLU A 19 11.20 -10.28 -4.12
N ASN A 20 10.42 -9.89 -3.10
CA ASN A 20 10.64 -8.63 -2.37
C ASN A 20 11.61 -8.74 -1.17
N ASN A 21 12.13 -9.94 -0.86
CA ASN A 21 12.90 -10.20 0.36
C ASN A 21 14.29 -10.82 0.14
N THR A 22 14.74 -10.96 -1.11
CA THR A 22 16.06 -11.50 -1.46
C THR A 22 17.06 -10.39 -1.75
N ILE A 23 18.35 -10.73 -1.72
CA ILE A 23 19.39 -9.80 -2.19
C ILE A 23 19.24 -9.65 -3.72
N PRO A 24 19.21 -8.43 -4.29
CA PRO A 24 19.03 -8.26 -5.72
C PRO A 24 20.19 -8.86 -6.52
N GLU A 25 19.88 -9.74 -7.47
CA GLU A 25 20.81 -10.28 -8.47
C GLU A 25 21.53 -9.14 -9.21
N GLU A 26 20.86 -8.01 -9.45
CA GLU A 26 21.43 -6.82 -10.09
C GLU A 26 22.73 -6.31 -9.43
N LYS A 27 22.90 -6.51 -8.12
CA LYS A 27 24.06 -6.02 -7.36
C LYS A 27 25.14 -7.07 -7.14
N TYR A 28 24.78 -8.35 -7.08
CA TYR A 28 25.69 -9.43 -6.70
C TYR A 28 25.81 -10.54 -7.75
N GLY A 29 25.09 -10.44 -8.86
CA GLY A 29 25.00 -11.49 -9.88
C GLY A 29 24.32 -12.76 -9.35
N GLU A 30 24.60 -13.89 -10.01
CA GLU A 30 24.02 -15.20 -9.72
C GLU A 30 24.12 -15.63 -8.24
N ILE A 31 25.15 -15.19 -7.51
CA ILE A 31 25.31 -15.55 -6.10
C ILE A 31 24.29 -14.88 -5.16
N GLY A 32 23.60 -13.83 -5.63
CA GLY A 32 22.51 -13.17 -4.90
C GLY A 32 21.16 -13.85 -5.07
N GLU A 33 20.99 -14.64 -6.13
CA GLU A 33 19.71 -15.27 -6.47
C GLU A 33 19.25 -16.21 -5.35
N GLY A 34 18.02 -15.99 -4.86
CA GLY A 34 17.42 -16.81 -3.81
C GLY A 34 18.09 -16.71 -2.43
N PHE A 35 19.03 -15.78 -2.23
CA PHE A 35 19.72 -15.63 -0.94
C PHE A 35 18.77 -15.10 0.14
N ILE A 36 18.62 -15.88 1.21
CA ILE A 36 17.73 -15.59 2.34
C ILE A 36 18.31 -16.13 3.65
N HIS A 37 18.08 -15.46 4.78
CA HIS A 37 18.45 -15.97 6.10
C HIS A 37 17.29 -16.74 6.73
N ILE A 38 17.61 -17.74 7.56
CA ILE A 38 16.62 -18.49 8.32
C ILE A 38 16.66 -18.08 9.79
N HIS A 39 15.56 -17.51 10.28
CA HIS A 39 15.37 -17.10 11.67
C HIS A 39 14.63 -18.18 12.47
N HIS A 40 15.06 -18.43 13.71
CA HIS A 40 14.33 -19.30 14.64
C HIS A 40 13.30 -18.47 15.43
N ILE A 41 12.01 -18.79 15.30
CA ILE A 41 10.93 -18.08 16.01
C ILE A 41 11.09 -18.24 17.53
N VAL A 42 11.53 -19.41 17.97
CA VAL A 42 11.85 -19.68 19.38
C VAL A 42 13.35 -19.92 19.49
N PRO A 43 14.10 -19.11 20.25
CA PRO A 43 15.55 -19.26 20.38
C PRO A 43 15.96 -20.65 20.83
N ILE A 44 16.97 -21.23 20.16
CA ILE A 44 17.47 -22.58 20.46
C ILE A 44 17.90 -22.71 21.93
N LYS A 45 18.49 -21.64 22.51
CA LYS A 45 18.90 -21.60 23.92
C LYS A 45 17.75 -21.86 24.91
N ASN A 46 16.50 -21.64 24.50
CA ASN A 46 15.32 -21.86 25.32
C ASN A 46 14.70 -23.25 25.11
N LYS A 47 15.22 -24.05 24.16
CA LYS A 47 14.77 -25.42 23.89
C LYS A 47 15.78 -26.40 24.52
N GLY A 48 15.57 -26.76 25.78
CA GLY A 48 16.34 -27.81 26.44
C GLY A 48 16.04 -29.20 25.89
N GLY A 49 17.03 -30.10 25.91
CA GLY A 49 16.88 -31.53 25.57
C GLY A 49 16.95 -31.88 24.07
N ASN A 50 16.59 -33.12 23.74
CA ASN A 50 16.49 -33.62 22.35
C ASN A 50 15.26 -33.02 21.65
N TYR A 51 15.40 -31.78 21.19
CA TYR A 51 14.36 -31.10 20.44
C TYR A 51 14.39 -31.48 18.95
N THR A 52 13.25 -31.91 18.42
CA THR A 52 13.07 -32.17 16.98
C THR A 52 12.59 -30.90 16.31
N LEU A 53 13.41 -30.34 15.42
CA LEU A 53 13.12 -29.13 14.66
C LEU A 53 12.03 -29.38 13.61
N ASP A 54 10.96 -28.60 13.65
CA ASP A 54 9.97 -28.53 12.56
C ASP A 54 10.21 -27.24 11.75
N PRO A 55 10.76 -27.33 10.52
CA PRO A 55 11.07 -26.15 9.72
C PRO A 55 9.86 -25.25 9.42
N VAL A 56 8.64 -25.80 9.36
CA VAL A 56 7.42 -25.02 9.08
C VAL A 56 6.96 -24.29 10.33
N ARG A 57 7.04 -24.93 11.50
CA ARG A 57 6.57 -24.32 12.75
C ARG A 57 7.58 -23.39 13.39
N ASP A 58 8.87 -23.70 13.27
CA ASP A 58 9.90 -23.12 14.13
C ASP A 58 10.83 -22.14 13.40
N LEU A 59 10.82 -22.12 12.08
CA LEU A 59 11.71 -21.29 11.26
C LEU A 59 10.93 -20.31 10.39
N ARG A 60 11.54 -19.16 10.11
CA ARG A 60 11.02 -18.18 9.15
C ARG A 60 12.14 -17.67 8.24
N PRO A 61 11.96 -17.70 6.91
CA PRO A 61 12.86 -17.01 6.01
C PRO A 61 12.71 -15.49 6.19
N VAL A 62 13.83 -14.78 6.30
CA VAL A 62 13.90 -13.31 6.43
C VAL A 62 15.11 -12.79 5.68
N CYS A 63 15.05 -11.56 5.16
CA CYS A 63 16.22 -10.95 4.51
C CYS A 63 17.33 -10.68 5.54
N PRO A 64 18.59 -10.52 5.12
CA PRO A 64 19.72 -10.30 6.03
C PRO A 64 19.56 -9.07 6.93
N ASN A 65 18.98 -7.99 6.41
CA ASN A 65 18.73 -6.77 7.16
C ASN A 65 17.67 -6.98 8.25
N CYS A 66 16.54 -7.60 7.92
CA CYS A 66 15.49 -7.94 8.88
C CYS A 66 16.01 -8.92 9.93
N HIS A 67 16.82 -9.91 9.53
CA HIS A 67 17.46 -10.84 10.47
C HIS A 67 18.32 -10.11 11.50
N ALA A 68 19.15 -9.16 11.04
CA ALA A 68 19.97 -8.34 11.92
C ALA A 68 19.13 -7.49 12.88
N MET A 69 17.98 -6.96 12.42
CA MET A 69 17.08 -6.17 13.27
C MET A 69 16.36 -7.03 14.32
N LEU A 70 15.91 -8.23 13.98
CA LEU A 70 15.29 -9.16 14.95
C LEU A 70 16.23 -9.48 16.12
N HIS A 71 17.52 -9.58 15.85
CA HIS A 71 18.56 -9.90 16.82
C HIS A 71 19.22 -8.68 17.49
N ARG A 72 18.68 -7.47 17.31
CA ARG A 72 19.15 -6.28 18.05
C ARG A 72 18.83 -6.36 19.55
N GLU A 73 17.86 -7.18 19.94
CA GLU A 73 17.44 -7.40 21.32
C GLU A 73 17.66 -8.86 21.74
N ASP A 74 17.77 -9.10 23.05
CA ASP A 74 17.80 -10.44 23.63
C ASP A 74 16.81 -10.55 24.80
N PRO A 75 15.72 -11.35 24.69
CA PRO A 75 15.38 -12.23 23.58
C PRO A 75 15.10 -11.49 22.26
N PRO A 76 15.30 -12.13 21.09
CA PRO A 76 15.02 -11.53 19.80
C PRO A 76 13.59 -10.99 19.70
N LEU A 77 13.41 -9.89 18.99
CA LEU A 77 12.09 -9.32 18.70
C LEU A 77 11.21 -10.36 18.00
N LYS A 78 9.91 -10.36 18.31
CA LYS A 78 8.97 -11.16 17.53
C LYS A 78 8.84 -10.56 16.14
N ILE A 79 8.64 -11.40 15.14
CA ILE A 79 8.43 -10.97 13.76
C ILE A 79 7.27 -9.98 13.66
N ASP A 80 6.17 -10.22 14.40
CA ASP A 80 5.02 -9.32 14.41
C ASP A 80 5.33 -7.95 15.05
N GLU A 81 6.27 -7.89 15.99
CA GLU A 81 6.71 -6.63 16.60
C GLU A 81 7.58 -5.83 15.62
N LEU A 82 8.51 -6.49 14.93
CA LEU A 82 9.30 -5.85 13.88
C LEU A 82 8.41 -5.37 12.73
N LYS A 83 7.43 -6.20 12.30
CA LYS A 83 6.42 -5.80 11.32
C LYS A 83 5.66 -4.57 11.78
N LYS A 84 5.15 -4.53 13.01
CA LYS A 84 4.48 -3.33 13.54
C LYS A 84 5.39 -2.10 13.57
N GLN A 85 6.67 -2.26 13.90
CA GLN A 85 7.62 -1.14 13.87
C GLN A 85 7.85 -0.62 12.45
N LEU A 86 7.86 -1.51 11.45
CA LEU A 86 7.94 -1.15 10.03
C LEU A 86 6.63 -0.56 9.50
N GLU A 87 5.48 -1.13 9.86
CA GLU A 87 4.14 -0.61 9.55
C GLU A 87 3.89 0.76 10.19
N ASN A 88 4.44 0.99 11.39
CA ASN A 88 4.43 2.31 12.04
C ASN A 88 5.28 3.35 11.29
N ARG A 89 6.08 2.96 10.29
CA ARG A 89 6.71 3.90 9.35
C ARG A 89 5.73 4.37 8.26
N SER A 90 4.60 3.68 8.06
CA SER A 90 3.50 4.17 7.21
C SER A 90 2.77 5.30 7.95
N SER A 91 3.36 6.48 7.90
CA SER A 91 2.82 7.69 8.53
C SER A 91 1.78 8.35 7.63
N TRP A 92 0.86 9.07 8.26
CA TRP A 92 -0.09 9.91 7.55
C TRP A 92 0.63 11.07 6.88
N VAL A 93 0.46 11.20 5.57
CA VAL A 93 1.02 12.28 4.76
C VAL A 93 -0.06 13.30 4.49
N LEU A 94 0.24 14.58 4.70
CA LEU A 94 -0.68 15.68 4.44
C LEU A 94 -0.69 16.05 2.96
N MET A 95 -1.88 16.18 2.37
CA MET A 95 -2.05 16.65 1.00
C MET A 95 -3.30 17.54 0.86
N SER A 96 -3.45 18.22 -0.28
CA SER A 96 -4.59 19.08 -0.58
C SER A 96 -5.30 18.66 -1.86
N THR A 97 -6.62 18.82 -1.89
CA THR A 97 -7.41 18.57 -3.10
C THR A 97 -7.09 19.57 -4.22
N LEU A 98 -7.34 19.17 -5.48
CA LEU A 98 -7.37 20.07 -6.64
C LEU A 98 -8.53 21.09 -6.55
N GLY A 99 -8.49 22.12 -7.40
CA GLY A 99 -9.52 23.17 -7.51
C GLY A 99 -9.22 24.43 -6.67
N SER A 100 -10.18 25.36 -6.61
CA SER A 100 -10.00 26.69 -6.01
C SER A 100 -10.06 26.68 -4.49
N LYS A 101 -10.97 25.88 -3.92
CA LYS A 101 -11.08 25.70 -2.47
C LYS A 101 -10.37 24.41 -2.07
N LYS A 102 -9.03 24.47 -2.06
CA LYS A 102 -8.18 23.35 -1.65
C LYS A 102 -8.56 22.92 -0.23
N LYS A 103 -8.86 21.64 -0.05
CA LYS A 103 -9.15 21.03 1.24
C LYS A 103 -7.99 20.11 1.60
N THR A 104 -7.45 20.27 2.80
CA THR A 104 -6.43 19.38 3.32
C THR A 104 -7.03 18.04 3.75
N PHE A 105 -6.25 16.99 3.60
CA PHE A 105 -6.56 15.65 4.05
C PHE A 105 -5.27 14.89 4.26
N TRP A 106 -5.35 13.79 4.99
CA TRP A 106 -4.25 12.89 5.21
C TRP A 106 -4.45 11.61 4.41
N TRP A 107 -3.36 11.05 3.92
CA TRP A 107 -3.39 9.75 3.26
C TRP A 107 -2.18 8.92 3.68
N LYS A 108 -2.32 7.60 3.57
CA LYS A 108 -1.19 6.68 3.72
C LYS A 108 -1.37 5.48 2.81
N LEU A 109 -0.27 4.84 2.44
CA LEU A 109 -0.26 3.62 1.66
C LEU A 109 0.31 2.51 2.54
N LYS A 110 -0.43 1.40 2.69
CA LYS A 110 0.06 0.19 3.36
C LYS A 110 0.87 -0.67 2.38
N ASP A 111 1.65 -1.61 2.92
CA ASP A 111 2.51 -2.51 2.13
C ASP A 111 1.73 -3.40 1.14
N ASP A 112 0.47 -3.70 1.43
CA ASP A 112 -0.45 -4.45 0.56
C ASP A 112 -1.14 -3.58 -0.51
N PHE A 113 -0.67 -2.35 -0.71
CA PHE A 113 -1.28 -1.32 -1.57
C PHE A 113 -2.68 -0.87 -1.15
N THR A 114 -3.11 -1.17 0.08
CA THR A 114 -4.31 -0.54 0.64
C THR A 114 -4.06 0.95 0.84
N LEU A 115 -4.84 1.77 0.14
CA LEU A 115 -4.79 3.23 0.24
C LEU A 115 -5.77 3.71 1.31
N CYS A 116 -5.27 4.40 2.32
CA CYS A 116 -6.10 5.01 3.35
C CYS A 116 -6.21 6.52 3.14
N ILE A 117 -7.41 7.06 3.26
CA ILE A 117 -7.67 8.51 3.24
C ILE A 117 -8.42 8.89 4.52
N TYR A 118 -7.84 9.83 5.26
CA TYR A 118 -8.43 10.42 6.45
C TYR A 118 -8.72 11.90 6.25
N ARG A 119 -9.92 12.32 6.66
CA ARG A 119 -10.31 13.73 6.65
C ARG A 119 -11.30 14.06 7.75
N GLU A 120 -11.13 15.23 8.33
CA GLU A 120 -12.06 15.84 9.27
C GLU A 120 -13.00 16.81 8.53
N PHE A 121 -14.29 16.67 8.75
CA PHE A 121 -15.30 17.63 8.31
C PHE A 121 -15.58 18.66 9.41
N LYS A 122 -16.13 19.82 9.03
CA LYS A 122 -16.42 20.93 9.95
C LYS A 122 -17.36 20.59 11.13
N ASN A 123 -18.06 19.46 11.07
CA ASN A 123 -19.04 19.04 12.07
C ASN A 123 -18.54 17.85 12.91
N ASP A 124 -17.22 17.71 13.11
CA ASP A 124 -16.56 16.58 13.80
C ASP A 124 -16.82 15.18 13.20
N ILE A 125 -17.48 15.11 12.04
CA ILE A 125 -17.58 13.87 11.26
C ILE A 125 -16.19 13.59 10.68
N LYS A 126 -15.68 12.39 10.93
CA LYS A 126 -14.40 11.89 10.41
C LYS A 126 -14.69 10.88 9.31
N ALA A 127 -14.15 11.10 8.11
CA ALA A 127 -14.08 10.04 7.11
C ALA A 127 -12.71 9.39 7.21
N ASN A 128 -12.71 8.08 7.48
CA ASN A 128 -11.54 7.23 7.34
C ASN A 128 -11.92 6.09 6.38
N LYS A 129 -11.42 6.16 5.15
CA LYS A 129 -11.70 5.16 4.13
C LYS A 129 -10.43 4.38 3.83
N GLU A 130 -10.53 3.06 3.96
CA GLU A 130 -9.56 2.14 3.39
C GLU A 130 -10.06 1.69 2.03
N ILE A 131 -9.15 1.67 1.05
CA ILE A 131 -9.43 1.32 -0.34
C ILE A 131 -8.48 0.21 -0.71
N SER A 132 -9.03 -0.96 -0.93
CA SER A 132 -8.28 -2.17 -1.27
C SER A 132 -7.60 -2.05 -2.63
N VAL A 133 -6.54 -2.83 -2.86
CA VAL A 133 -5.86 -2.88 -4.16
C VAL A 133 -6.82 -3.25 -5.30
N GLN A 134 -7.81 -4.11 -5.06
CA GLN A 134 -8.82 -4.52 -6.05
C GLN A 134 -9.78 -3.37 -6.42
N GLU A 135 -10.16 -2.54 -5.43
CA GLU A 135 -10.95 -1.32 -5.70
C GLU A 135 -10.13 -0.31 -6.50
N LEU A 136 -8.85 -0.12 -6.18
CA LEU A 136 -7.95 0.75 -6.94
C LEU A 136 -7.78 0.24 -8.38
N GLU A 137 -7.60 -1.06 -8.60
CA GLU A 137 -7.51 -1.65 -9.94
C GLU A 137 -8.81 -1.44 -10.73
N SER A 138 -9.97 -1.62 -10.09
CA SER A 138 -11.27 -1.36 -10.70
C SER A 138 -11.41 0.11 -11.12
N LEU A 139 -10.96 1.03 -10.27
CA LEU A 139 -10.96 2.46 -10.53
C LEU A 139 -10.01 2.86 -11.66
N ILE A 140 -8.78 2.37 -11.66
CA ILE A 140 -7.79 2.62 -12.72
C ILE A 140 -8.33 2.11 -14.06
N ASN A 141 -8.89 0.91 -14.09
CA ASN A 141 -9.51 0.34 -15.29
C ASN A 141 -10.70 1.15 -15.78
N TYR A 142 -11.52 1.70 -14.88
CA TYR A 142 -12.63 2.57 -15.25
C TYR A 142 -12.14 3.86 -15.94
N VAL A 143 -11.10 4.49 -15.41
CA VAL A 143 -10.52 5.72 -16.01
C VAL A 143 -9.80 5.40 -17.32
N LYS A 144 -9.07 4.28 -17.40
CA LYS A 144 -8.34 3.85 -18.60
C LYS A 144 -9.26 3.61 -19.81
N LYS A 145 -10.49 3.15 -19.59
CA LYS A 145 -11.47 2.89 -20.66
C LYS A 145 -12.07 4.14 -21.28
N GLN A 146 -11.78 5.32 -20.72
CA GLN A 146 -12.35 6.60 -21.12
C GLN A 146 -11.24 7.57 -21.51
N ASP A 147 -11.52 8.51 -22.41
CA ASP A 147 -10.56 9.55 -22.75
C ASP A 147 -10.42 10.57 -21.61
N TRP A 148 -11.54 11.18 -21.19
CA TRP A 148 -11.60 12.06 -20.03
C TRP A 148 -12.79 11.69 -19.14
N VAL A 149 -12.53 11.55 -17.84
CA VAL A 149 -13.53 11.25 -16.82
C VAL A 149 -13.79 12.46 -15.96
N ASP A 150 -15.06 12.84 -15.83
CA ASP A 150 -15.48 13.91 -14.95
C ASP A 150 -15.33 13.53 -13.46
N LEU A 151 -15.03 14.51 -12.60
CA LEU A 151 -14.96 14.28 -11.15
C LEU A 151 -16.32 13.83 -10.56
N ALA A 152 -17.43 14.45 -11.01
CA ALA A 152 -18.82 14.07 -10.71
C ALA A 152 -19.09 13.60 -9.25
N ASN A 153 -18.76 14.43 -8.26
CA ASN A 153 -18.78 14.04 -6.84
C ASN A 153 -19.71 14.89 -5.95
N ASN A 154 -20.80 15.42 -6.49
CA ASN A 154 -21.80 16.14 -5.72
C ASN A 154 -22.72 15.15 -5.00
N VAL A 155 -22.51 15.02 -3.69
CA VAL A 155 -23.25 14.14 -2.77
C VAL A 155 -24.77 14.25 -2.92
N GLN A 156 -25.31 15.47 -3.05
CA GLN A 156 -26.75 15.67 -3.19
C GLN A 156 -27.25 15.11 -4.52
N LYS A 157 -26.58 15.43 -5.63
CA LYS A 157 -26.96 14.92 -6.95
C LYS A 157 -26.84 13.41 -7.04
N ILE A 158 -25.85 12.82 -6.36
CA ILE A 158 -25.69 11.37 -6.28
C ILE A 158 -26.88 10.75 -5.53
N SER A 159 -27.27 11.31 -4.37
CA SER A 159 -28.44 10.82 -3.63
C SER A 159 -29.75 10.95 -4.41
N GLU A 160 -29.87 11.98 -5.25
CA GLU A 160 -31.04 12.22 -6.09
C GLU A 160 -31.02 11.43 -7.40
N GLY A 161 -29.95 10.68 -7.70
CA GLY A 161 -29.79 9.95 -8.97
C GLY A 161 -29.60 10.84 -10.20
N MET A 162 -29.29 12.13 -10.00
CA MET A 162 -29.12 13.14 -11.06
C MET A 162 -27.66 13.48 -11.35
N GLU A 163 -26.71 12.82 -10.69
CA GLU A 163 -25.30 13.01 -10.97
C GLU A 163 -24.90 12.43 -12.32
N LYS A 164 -24.06 13.17 -13.04
CA LYS A 164 -23.54 12.74 -14.34
C LYS A 164 -22.53 11.60 -14.18
N GLU A 165 -22.26 10.90 -15.29
CA GLU A 165 -21.18 9.91 -15.32
C GLU A 165 -19.83 10.52 -14.93
N GLY A 166 -19.07 9.80 -14.13
CA GLY A 166 -17.76 10.24 -13.65
C GLY A 166 -17.31 9.51 -12.39
N LEU A 167 -16.19 9.96 -11.82
CA LEU A 167 -15.52 9.29 -10.72
C LEU A 167 -16.41 9.13 -9.47
N GLY A 168 -17.03 10.21 -8.98
CA GLY A 168 -17.83 10.14 -7.76
C GLY A 168 -19.04 9.20 -7.90
N LYS A 169 -19.72 9.23 -9.06
CA LYS A 169 -20.80 8.28 -9.39
C LYS A 169 -20.30 6.84 -9.48
N PHE A 170 -19.15 6.59 -10.12
CA PHE A 170 -18.55 5.27 -10.20
C PHE A 170 -18.23 4.67 -8.82
N LEU A 171 -17.62 5.46 -7.92
CA LEU A 171 -17.32 5.01 -6.56
C LEU A 171 -18.60 4.60 -5.81
N TYR A 172 -19.66 5.39 -5.95
CA TYR A 172 -20.96 5.09 -5.33
C TYR A 172 -21.62 3.85 -5.93
N GLU A 173 -21.85 3.81 -7.24
CA GLU A 173 -22.68 2.78 -7.87
C GLU A 173 -21.93 1.46 -8.15
N LYS A 174 -20.62 1.53 -8.44
CA LYS A 174 -19.85 0.34 -8.85
C LYS A 174 -19.02 -0.24 -7.72
N LEU A 175 -18.49 0.61 -6.83
CA LEU A 175 -17.75 0.14 -5.65
C LEU A 175 -18.61 0.12 -4.38
N ASN A 176 -19.89 0.50 -4.47
CA ASN A 176 -20.84 0.48 -3.36
C ASN A 176 -20.37 1.31 -2.14
N TRP A 177 -19.68 2.43 -2.40
CA TRP A 177 -19.26 3.35 -1.35
C TRP A 177 -20.46 4.10 -0.78
N GLN A 178 -20.34 4.60 0.45
CA GLN A 178 -21.40 5.42 1.03
C GLN A 178 -21.51 6.75 0.28
N ILE A 179 -22.71 7.33 0.20
CA ILE A 179 -22.94 8.61 -0.52
C ILE A 179 -22.02 9.72 0.01
N ALA A 180 -21.78 9.75 1.33
CA ALA A 180 -20.86 10.70 1.96
C ALA A 180 -19.39 10.52 1.52
N GLU A 181 -18.99 9.30 1.17
CA GLU A 181 -17.64 8.94 0.72
C GLU A 181 -17.40 9.35 -0.74
N ALA A 182 -18.43 9.60 -1.54
CA ALA A 182 -18.26 10.03 -2.93
C ALA A 182 -17.41 11.30 -3.06
N GLN A 183 -17.38 12.16 -2.03
CA GLN A 183 -16.49 13.33 -2.00
C GLN A 183 -15.00 12.98 -2.12
N LEU A 184 -14.61 11.77 -1.70
CA LEU A 184 -13.23 11.27 -1.76
C LEU A 184 -12.72 11.09 -3.19
N ALA A 185 -13.60 11.08 -4.20
CA ALA A 185 -13.19 11.16 -5.61
C ALA A 185 -12.22 12.33 -5.87
N SER A 186 -12.42 13.46 -5.19
CA SER A 186 -11.54 14.63 -5.32
C SER A 186 -10.15 14.40 -4.70
N HIS A 187 -10.08 13.53 -3.69
CA HIS A 187 -8.85 13.20 -2.96
C HIS A 187 -8.03 12.23 -3.81
N LEU A 188 -8.67 11.16 -4.30
CA LEU A 188 -8.10 10.22 -5.27
C LEU A 188 -7.58 10.93 -6.52
N GLY A 189 -8.39 11.83 -7.09
CA GLY A 189 -7.97 12.64 -8.22
C GLY A 189 -6.70 13.44 -7.95
N SER A 190 -6.53 13.95 -6.72
CA SER A 190 -5.34 14.69 -6.34
C SER A 190 -4.12 13.78 -6.15
N ILE A 191 -4.30 12.62 -5.50
CA ILE A 191 -3.22 11.66 -5.24
C ILE A 191 -2.69 11.15 -6.57
N PHE A 192 -3.57 10.65 -7.43
CA PHE A 192 -3.19 10.06 -8.71
C PHE A 192 -2.66 11.09 -9.71
N THR A 193 -3.13 12.35 -9.66
CA THR A 193 -2.54 13.41 -10.46
C THR A 193 -1.12 13.73 -10.01
N GLN A 194 -0.89 13.89 -8.70
CA GLN A 194 0.46 14.16 -8.18
C GLN A 194 1.43 12.99 -8.42
N ALA A 195 0.95 11.76 -8.33
CA ALA A 195 1.74 10.57 -8.67
C ALA A 195 2.04 10.44 -10.17
N GLY A 196 1.42 11.28 -11.02
CA GLY A 196 1.55 11.19 -12.48
C GLY A 196 0.82 10.00 -13.10
N ILE A 197 -0.10 9.38 -12.35
CA ILE A 197 -0.94 8.26 -12.79
C ILE A 197 -2.08 8.79 -13.66
N TRP A 198 -2.66 9.92 -13.26
CA TRP A 198 -3.68 10.64 -14.02
C TRP A 198 -3.18 11.99 -14.50
N GLU A 199 -3.68 12.42 -15.66
CA GLU A 199 -3.58 13.77 -16.15
C GLU A 199 -4.80 14.57 -15.67
N TYR A 200 -4.55 15.78 -15.19
CA TYR A 200 -5.60 16.71 -14.79
C TYR A 200 -5.75 17.80 -15.85
N ASN A 201 -6.99 18.11 -16.24
CA ASN A 201 -7.29 19.10 -17.27
C ASN A 201 -6.97 20.58 -16.90
N GLY A 202 -6.40 20.84 -15.71
CA GLY A 202 -6.02 22.19 -15.28
C GLY A 202 -7.20 23.11 -14.89
N GLN A 203 -8.44 22.63 -14.95
CA GLN A 203 -9.62 23.47 -14.74
C GLN A 203 -10.10 23.49 -13.29
N VAL A 204 -10.36 24.67 -12.75
CA VAL A 204 -10.86 24.86 -11.38
C VAL A 204 -12.30 24.35 -11.19
N ARG A 205 -13.12 24.43 -12.25
CA ARG A 205 -14.49 23.89 -12.33
C ARG A 205 -14.57 22.96 -13.53
N GLY A 206 -15.36 21.88 -13.44
CA GLY A 206 -15.36 20.86 -14.48
C GLY A 206 -14.04 20.08 -14.51
N ILE A 207 -13.52 19.74 -13.32
CA ILE A 207 -12.32 18.92 -13.17
C ILE A 207 -12.54 17.58 -13.88
N LYS A 208 -11.58 17.23 -14.73
CA LYS A 208 -11.52 15.94 -15.43
C LYS A 208 -10.16 15.30 -15.29
N PHE A 209 -10.16 13.97 -15.38
CA PHE A 209 -8.97 13.14 -15.29
C PHE A 209 -8.84 12.22 -16.51
N LYS A 210 -7.62 11.99 -16.94
CA LYS A 210 -7.29 11.04 -18.00
C LYS A 210 -6.20 10.09 -17.55
N HIS A 211 -6.31 8.83 -17.91
CA HIS A 211 -5.30 7.83 -17.57
C HIS A 211 -3.98 8.10 -18.31
N LYS A 212 -2.83 8.04 -17.61
CA LYS A 212 -1.50 8.22 -18.22
C LYS A 212 -0.64 6.98 -18.27
N THR A 213 -0.70 6.11 -17.26
CA THR A 213 0.24 4.97 -17.13
C THR A 213 -0.37 3.82 -16.36
N ASP A 214 -0.07 2.61 -16.80
CA ASP A 214 -0.42 1.35 -16.12
C ASP A 214 0.51 1.04 -14.94
N ASP A 215 1.67 1.70 -14.87
CA ASP A 215 2.67 1.57 -13.79
C ASP A 215 2.24 2.30 -12.48
N TRP A 216 0.96 2.17 -12.12
CA TRP A 216 0.36 2.99 -11.07
C TRP A 216 0.86 2.60 -9.67
N LYS A 217 1.17 1.32 -9.44
CA LYS A 217 1.66 0.83 -8.13
C LYS A 217 3.00 1.46 -7.77
N ASN A 218 3.97 1.41 -8.68
CA ASN A 218 5.29 2.01 -8.47
C ASN A 218 5.22 3.53 -8.36
N LYS A 219 4.39 4.19 -9.19
CA LYS A 219 4.18 5.65 -9.12
C LYS A 219 3.58 6.09 -7.79
N LEU A 220 2.58 5.37 -7.30
CA LEU A 220 1.92 5.67 -6.04
C LEU A 220 2.86 5.47 -4.85
N GLN A 221 3.59 4.35 -4.84
CA GLN A 221 4.58 4.05 -3.81
C GLN A 221 5.70 5.10 -3.80
N LYS A 222 6.22 5.46 -4.98
CA LYS A 222 7.24 6.51 -5.12
C LYS A 222 6.77 7.85 -4.54
N LEU A 223 5.57 8.31 -4.91
CA LEU A 223 5.00 9.55 -4.36
C LEU A 223 4.90 9.46 -2.83
N TYR A 224 4.41 8.33 -2.32
CA TYR A 224 4.22 8.16 -0.88
C TYR A 224 5.55 8.24 -0.12
N THR A 225 6.58 7.53 -0.58
CA THR A 225 7.92 7.58 0.02
C THR A 225 8.53 8.97 -0.04
N GLU A 226 8.46 9.65 -1.19
CA GLU A 226 8.97 11.03 -1.34
C GLU A 226 8.30 12.02 -0.39
N GLN A 227 6.99 11.87 -0.14
CA GLN A 227 6.27 12.75 0.78
C GLN A 227 6.46 12.37 2.26
N LEU A 228 6.76 11.10 2.56
CA LEU A 228 7.15 10.70 3.92
C LEU A 228 8.50 11.33 4.31
N ASP A 229 9.46 11.33 3.40
CA ASP A 229 10.79 11.90 3.63
C ASP A 229 10.77 13.43 3.82
N GLN A 230 9.78 14.12 3.23
CA GLN A 230 9.60 15.57 3.42
C GLN A 230 8.95 15.96 4.75
N ASN A 231 8.31 15.00 5.45
CA ASN A 231 7.63 15.23 6.72
C ASN A 231 8.48 14.84 7.95
N ASN A 232 9.66 14.24 7.74
CA ASN A 232 10.65 13.89 8.77
C ASN A 232 11.85 14.84 8.72
#